data_AF-A0A1G0BV07-F1
#
_entry.id   AF-A0A1G0BV07-F1
#
_cell.length_a   1.000
_cell.length_b   1.000
_cell.length_c   1.000
_cell.angle_alpha   90.00
_cell.angle_beta   90.00
_cell.angle_gamma   90.00
#
_symmetry.space_group_name_H-M   'P 1'
#
loop_
_entity.id
_entity.type
_entity.pdbx_description
1 polymer ?
#
loop_
_entity_poly.entity_id
_entity_poly.type
_entity_poly.pdbx_seq_one_letter_code
_entity_poly.pdbx_strand_id
1 'polypeptide(L)'
;MSDGVISESFTYSFKFDIHFKFIMVAVVMTATFDEFTEAFIAALVEKGVVVLDPNAERTNQGFERIYELLSARATQANTTEERRWYTRLRNNLAPSNIGTFDYFLAALRSCQLGFASSPNPRYSELSFKVSKPQAEDFLSHIDESLRDAAETAADAFLSKQEEFNKEFAKGGGVDHVYRGHQELTP
;
A
#
# COMPACT_ATOMS: atom_id res chain seq x y z
N MET A 1 -82.22 2.81 -17.21
CA MET A 1 -81.31 1.74 -16.75
C MET A 1 -79.98 1.95 -17.44
N SER A 2 -79.05 2.61 -16.75
CA SER A 2 -77.61 2.62 -17.06
C SER A 2 -76.96 3.54 -16.02
N ASP A 3 -76.74 3.00 -14.82
CA ASP A 3 -75.96 3.63 -13.75
C ASP A 3 -74.47 3.55 -14.11
N GLY A 4 -73.83 4.71 -14.27
CA GLY A 4 -72.39 4.83 -14.45
C GLY A 4 -71.69 4.84 -13.09
N VAL A 5 -71.05 3.73 -12.74
CA VAL A 5 -70.17 3.61 -11.57
C VAL A 5 -68.84 4.30 -11.88
N ILE A 6 -68.56 5.40 -11.17
CA ILE A 6 -67.24 6.05 -11.17
C ILE A 6 -66.34 5.23 -10.23
N SER A 7 -65.37 4.52 -10.80
CA SER A 7 -64.31 3.85 -10.05
C SER A 7 -63.16 4.83 -9.82
N GLU A 8 -63.09 5.38 -8.60
CA GLU A 8 -61.89 6.03 -8.08
C GLU A 8 -60.84 4.95 -7.79
N SER A 9 -59.77 4.93 -8.58
CA SER A 9 -58.57 4.16 -8.28
C SER A 9 -57.57 5.06 -7.54
N PHE A 10 -57.70 5.10 -6.22
CA PHE A 10 -56.66 5.60 -5.33
C PHE A 10 -55.46 4.64 -5.40
N THR A 11 -54.40 5.04 -6.09
CA THR A 11 -53.12 4.31 -6.07
C THR A 11 -52.17 5.02 -5.11
N TYR A 12 -52.08 4.50 -3.89
CA TYR A 12 -51.09 4.88 -2.87
C TYR A 12 -49.89 3.93 -3.01
N SER A 13 -48.78 4.39 -3.58
CA SER A 13 -47.40 3.81 -3.44
C SER A 13 -46.49 4.54 -4.45
N PHE A 14 -45.31 5.08 -4.17
CA PHE A 14 -44.18 4.59 -3.39
C PHE A 14 -43.36 5.82 -2.95
N LYS A 15 -43.20 6.07 -1.64
CA LYS A 15 -42.10 6.87 -1.10
C LYS A 15 -41.08 5.90 -0.51
N PHE A 16 -40.25 5.28 -1.35
CA PHE A 16 -39.13 4.46 -0.90
C PHE A 16 -38.02 4.49 -1.97
N ASP A 17 -37.47 5.68 -2.25
CA ASP A 17 -36.46 5.80 -3.31
C ASP A 17 -35.25 6.66 -2.94
N ILE A 18 -34.87 6.70 -1.65
CA ILE A 18 -33.64 7.40 -1.23
C ILE A 18 -32.80 6.58 -0.23
N HIS A 19 -33.36 5.60 0.46
CA HIS A 19 -32.59 4.82 1.44
C HIS A 19 -31.82 3.63 0.86
N PHE A 20 -32.17 3.15 -0.34
CA PHE A 20 -31.52 1.96 -0.91
C PHE A 20 -30.21 2.26 -1.66
N LYS A 21 -29.96 3.52 -2.06
CA LYS A 21 -28.67 3.94 -2.64
C LYS A 21 -27.59 4.20 -1.58
N PHE A 22 -27.94 4.34 -0.31
CA PHE A 22 -26.97 4.56 0.77
C PHE A 22 -26.42 3.28 1.39
N ILE A 23 -27.01 2.11 1.09
CA ILE A 23 -26.62 0.82 1.70
C ILE A 23 -25.62 0.04 0.83
N MET A 24 -25.36 0.49 -0.42
CA MET A 24 -24.42 -0.19 -1.31
C MET A 24 -22.95 0.24 -1.18
N VAL A 25 -22.60 1.21 -0.33
CA VAL A 25 -21.20 1.69 -0.23
C VAL A 25 -20.78 1.80 1.23
N ALA A 26 -20.91 0.70 1.95
CA ALA A 26 -20.05 0.42 3.10
C ALA A 26 -19.53 -1.00 2.92
N VAL A 27 -18.83 -1.26 1.81
CA VAL A 27 -17.84 -2.34 1.80
C VAL A 27 -16.86 -1.92 2.89
N VAL A 28 -16.99 -2.55 4.05
CA VAL A 28 -16.08 -2.31 5.17
C VAL A 28 -14.71 -2.73 4.67
N MET A 29 -13.80 -1.77 4.50
CA MET A 29 -12.39 -2.05 4.24
C MET A 29 -11.83 -2.82 5.44
N THR A 30 -11.87 -4.15 5.34
CA THR A 30 -11.38 -5.06 6.39
C THR A 30 -9.93 -5.47 6.19
N ALA A 31 -9.32 -5.12 5.06
CA ALA A 31 -7.97 -5.53 4.74
C ALA A 31 -6.99 -5.15 5.85
N THR A 32 -6.24 -6.15 6.27
CA THR A 32 -5.20 -6.08 7.29
C THR A 32 -3.93 -5.47 6.73
N PHE A 33 -2.99 -5.14 7.63
CA PHE A 33 -1.69 -4.64 7.21
C PHE A 33 -0.85 -5.70 6.50
N ASP A 34 -1.02 -6.97 6.87
CA ASP A 34 -0.33 -8.08 6.23
C ASP A 34 -0.83 -8.26 4.78
N GLU A 35 -2.15 -8.23 4.57
CA GLU A 35 -2.74 -8.27 3.22
C GLU A 35 -2.30 -7.07 2.36
N PHE A 36 -2.19 -5.87 2.95
CA PHE A 36 -1.60 -4.72 2.27
C PHE A 36 -0.14 -4.94 1.91
N THR A 37 0.65 -5.54 2.80
CA THR A 37 2.06 -5.82 2.55
C THR A 37 2.24 -6.84 1.42
N GLU A 38 1.43 -7.89 1.39
CA GLU A 38 1.41 -8.88 0.31
C GLU A 38 1.00 -8.26 -1.03
N ALA A 39 -0.07 -7.45 -1.04
CA ALA A 39 -0.51 -6.72 -2.23
C ALA A 39 0.55 -5.72 -2.73
N PHE A 40 1.23 -5.02 -1.82
CA PHE A 40 2.33 -4.12 -2.17
C PHE A 40 3.50 -4.88 -2.82
N ILE A 41 3.89 -6.04 -2.28
CA ILE A 41 4.93 -6.89 -2.88
C ILE A 41 4.48 -7.36 -4.27
N ALA A 42 3.23 -7.81 -4.42
CA ALA A 42 2.70 -8.22 -5.71
C ALA A 42 2.77 -7.07 -6.74
N ALA A 43 2.36 -5.87 -6.35
CA ALA A 43 2.44 -4.67 -7.21
C ALA A 43 3.88 -4.31 -7.58
N LEU A 44 4.86 -4.45 -6.67
CA LEU A 44 6.27 -4.26 -7.00
C LEU A 44 6.77 -5.29 -8.02
N VAL A 45 6.42 -6.57 -7.83
CA VAL A 45 6.84 -7.66 -8.73
C VAL A 45 6.20 -7.52 -10.11
N GLU A 46 4.93 -7.13 -10.19
CA GLU A 46 4.25 -6.80 -11.45
C GLU A 46 5.03 -5.72 -12.23
N LYS A 47 5.53 -4.70 -11.53
CA LYS A 47 6.36 -3.61 -12.06
C LYS A 47 7.83 -4.00 -12.26
N GLY A 48 8.20 -5.25 -12.01
CA GLY A 48 9.53 -5.81 -12.28
C GLY A 48 10.54 -5.70 -11.13
N VAL A 49 10.10 -5.26 -9.94
CA VAL A 49 10.96 -5.17 -8.76
C VAL A 49 10.82 -6.43 -7.91
N VAL A 50 11.82 -7.29 -7.99
CA VAL A 50 11.88 -8.58 -7.28
C VAL A 50 12.87 -8.60 -6.12
N VAL A 51 13.68 -7.55 -5.96
CA VAL A 51 14.66 -7.40 -4.89
C VAL A 51 14.65 -5.96 -4.36
N LEU A 52 14.68 -5.81 -3.04
CA LEU A 52 14.84 -4.53 -2.35
C LEU A 52 16.02 -4.59 -1.37
N ASP A 53 16.82 -3.53 -1.33
CA ASP A 53 17.82 -3.34 -0.27
C ASP A 53 17.22 -2.47 0.85
N PRO A 54 16.80 -3.04 2.00
CA PRO A 54 16.24 -2.30 3.12
C PRO A 54 17.22 -1.34 3.80
N ASN A 55 18.54 -1.47 3.57
CA ASN A 55 19.54 -0.57 4.15
C ASN A 55 19.88 0.60 3.22
N ALA A 56 19.40 0.56 1.96
CA ALA A 56 19.64 1.63 1.01
C ALA A 56 18.80 2.87 1.35
N GLU A 57 19.43 4.04 1.34
CA GLU A 57 18.78 5.34 1.59
C GLU A 57 17.57 5.57 0.67
N ARG A 58 17.69 5.21 -0.62
CA ARG A 58 16.58 5.29 -1.59
C ARG A 58 15.35 4.48 -1.17
N THR A 59 15.55 3.36 -0.47
CA THR A 59 14.47 2.50 0.00
C THR A 59 13.74 3.15 1.17
N ASN A 60 14.50 3.74 2.12
CA ASN A 60 13.92 4.49 3.23
C ASN A 60 13.11 5.70 2.74
N GLN A 61 13.64 6.48 1.79
CA GLN A 61 12.89 7.59 1.19
C GLN A 61 11.64 7.11 0.45
N GLY A 62 11.72 5.95 -0.22
CA GLY A 62 10.55 5.31 -0.82
C GLY A 62 9.48 4.98 0.22
N PHE A 63 9.84 4.41 1.37
CA PHE A 63 8.89 4.10 2.44
C PHE A 63 8.31 5.35 3.10
N GLU A 64 9.12 6.38 3.30
CA GLU A 64 8.64 7.70 3.74
C GLU A 64 7.59 8.24 2.79
N ARG A 65 7.81 8.11 1.47
CA ARG A 65 6.84 8.54 0.47
C ARG A 65 5.51 7.78 0.56
N ILE A 66 5.55 6.48 0.83
CA ILE A 66 4.32 5.70 1.07
C ILE A 66 3.63 6.17 2.36
N TYR A 67 4.38 6.42 3.44
CA TYR A 67 3.84 6.91 4.69
C TYR A 67 3.09 8.25 4.51
N GLU A 68 3.70 9.20 3.80
CA GLU A 68 3.07 10.48 3.46
C GLU A 68 1.79 10.28 2.64
N LEU A 69 1.83 9.41 1.63
CA LEU A 69 0.68 9.08 0.78
C LEU A 69 -0.49 8.54 1.62
N LEU A 70 -0.24 7.57 2.49
CA LEU A 70 -1.26 6.99 3.36
C LEU A 70 -1.80 8.01 4.37
N SER A 71 -0.95 8.91 4.86
CA SER A 71 -1.37 10.02 5.74
C SER A 71 -2.28 11.02 5.01
N ALA A 72 -1.97 11.35 3.76
CA ALA A 72 -2.80 12.20 2.91
C ALA A 72 -4.15 11.54 2.61
N ARG A 73 -4.15 10.26 2.21
CA ARG A 73 -5.37 9.46 1.97
C ARG A 73 -6.25 9.39 3.22
N ALA A 74 -5.68 9.19 4.41
CA ALA A 74 -6.43 9.19 5.67
C ALA A 74 -7.13 10.54 5.93
N THR A 75 -6.47 11.65 5.60
CA THR A 75 -7.03 13.00 5.77
C THR A 75 -8.13 13.30 4.76
N GLN A 76 -7.97 12.80 3.53
CA GLN A 76 -8.90 13.02 2.41
C GLN A 76 -10.08 12.03 2.37
N ALA A 77 -10.03 10.96 3.18
CA ALA A 77 -11.07 9.93 3.23
C ALA A 77 -12.46 10.52 3.54
N ASN A 78 -13.43 10.11 2.72
CA ASN A 78 -14.80 10.61 2.76
C ASN A 78 -15.63 9.92 3.85
N THR A 79 -15.25 8.69 4.23
CA THR A 79 -15.93 7.91 5.26
C THR A 79 -15.06 7.74 6.51
N THR A 80 -15.70 7.45 7.64
CA THR A 80 -14.98 7.23 8.90
C THR A 80 -14.21 5.91 8.85
N GLU A 81 -14.77 4.91 8.20
CA GLU A 81 -14.23 3.56 8.03
C GLU A 81 -12.97 3.58 7.18
N GLU A 82 -13.01 4.23 6.00
CA GLU A 82 -11.86 4.44 5.12
C GLU A 82 -10.74 5.21 5.83
N ARG A 83 -11.09 6.30 6.52
CA ARG A 83 -10.14 7.07 7.34
C ARG A 83 -9.45 6.20 8.37
N ARG A 84 -10.22 5.38 9.11
CA ARG A 84 -9.68 4.45 10.11
C ARG A 84 -8.78 3.40 9.47
N TRP A 85 -9.14 2.89 8.30
CA TRP A 85 -8.34 1.91 7.57
C TRP A 85 -6.99 2.50 7.15
N TYR A 86 -6.95 3.62 6.43
CA TYR A 86 -5.69 4.29 6.07
C TYR A 86 -4.86 4.70 7.30
N THR A 87 -5.52 5.16 8.37
CA THR A 87 -4.84 5.49 9.64
C THR A 87 -4.14 4.26 10.23
N ARG A 88 -4.77 3.07 10.20
CA ARG A 88 -4.15 1.83 10.67
C ARG A 88 -2.95 1.45 9.81
N LEU A 89 -3.08 1.47 8.48
CA LEU A 89 -1.97 1.18 7.57
C LEU A 89 -0.79 2.13 7.80
N ARG A 90 -1.07 3.45 7.87
CA ARG A 90 -0.07 4.48 8.14
C ARG A 90 0.63 4.27 9.48
N ASN A 91 -0.11 3.94 10.55
CA ASN A 91 0.49 3.74 11.88
C ASN A 91 1.44 2.55 11.91
N ASN A 92 1.10 1.47 11.21
CA ASN A 92 1.98 0.31 11.08
C ASN A 92 3.19 0.60 10.18
N LEU A 93 3.04 1.48 9.19
CA LEU A 93 4.13 1.96 8.34
C LEU A 93 4.93 3.10 8.99
N ALA A 94 4.60 3.56 10.20
CA ALA A 94 5.25 4.73 10.77
C ALA A 94 6.75 4.49 10.99
N PRO A 95 7.62 5.46 10.68
CA PRO A 95 9.02 5.35 11.03
C PRO A 95 9.19 5.33 12.55
N SER A 96 10.21 4.64 13.01
CA SER A 96 10.64 4.65 14.41
C SER A 96 11.22 6.01 14.79
N ASN A 97 11.53 6.20 16.08
CA ASN A 97 12.18 7.42 16.57
C ASN A 97 13.55 7.70 15.93
N ILE A 98 14.18 6.70 15.32
CA ILE A 98 15.45 6.82 14.60
C ILE A 98 15.27 6.90 13.08
N GLY A 99 14.02 7.04 12.59
CA GLY A 99 13.70 7.17 11.17
C GLY A 99 13.59 5.84 10.39
N THR A 100 13.74 4.70 11.06
CA THR A 100 13.72 3.37 10.41
C THR A 100 12.31 2.81 10.32
N PHE A 101 12.01 2.07 9.25
CA PHE A 101 10.70 1.45 9.00
C PHE A 101 10.64 0.01 9.52
N ASP A 102 11.10 -0.23 10.75
CA ASP A 102 11.40 -1.59 11.26
C ASP A 102 10.20 -2.54 11.22
N TYR A 103 9.00 -2.07 11.57
CA TYR A 103 7.79 -2.89 11.56
C TYR A 103 7.39 -3.31 10.14
N PHE A 104 7.44 -2.36 9.19
CA PHE A 104 7.15 -2.68 7.79
C PHE A 104 8.22 -3.59 7.17
N LEU A 105 9.48 -3.37 7.49
CA LEU A 105 10.57 -4.26 7.10
C LEU A 105 10.40 -5.66 7.66
N ALA A 106 9.92 -5.80 8.90
CA ALA A 106 9.59 -7.09 9.49
C ALA A 106 8.41 -7.77 8.77
N ALA A 107 7.39 -7.01 8.39
CA ALA A 107 6.27 -7.53 7.58
C ALA A 107 6.73 -8.01 6.20
N LEU A 108 7.52 -7.20 5.48
CA LEU A 108 8.09 -7.57 4.18
C LEU A 108 8.95 -8.84 4.27
N ARG A 109 9.78 -8.97 5.33
CA ARG A 109 10.56 -10.19 5.60
C ARG A 109 9.67 -11.39 5.90
N SER A 110 8.55 -11.18 6.60
CA SER A 110 7.62 -12.26 6.92
C SER A 110 6.98 -12.83 5.66
N CYS A 111 6.64 -11.97 4.68
CA CYS A 111 6.20 -12.41 3.36
C CYS A 111 7.28 -13.18 2.58
N GLN A 112 8.57 -12.87 2.79
CA GLN A 112 9.68 -13.63 2.18
C GLN A 112 9.80 -15.05 2.73
N LEU A 113 9.53 -15.26 4.03
CA LEU A 113 9.65 -16.56 4.70
C LEU A 113 8.62 -17.60 4.20
N GLY A 114 7.51 -17.16 3.62
CA GLY A 114 6.57 -18.04 2.93
C GLY A 114 7.19 -18.76 1.71
N PHE A 115 8.32 -18.27 1.17
CA PHE A 115 8.90 -18.76 -0.09
C PHE A 115 10.35 -19.29 0.01
N ALA A 116 10.98 -19.29 1.19
CA ALA A 116 12.35 -19.77 1.35
C ALA A 116 12.51 -20.76 2.51
N SER A 117 13.01 -21.97 2.20
CA SER A 117 13.22 -23.08 3.14
C SER A 117 14.33 -22.85 4.18
N SER A 118 14.96 -21.67 4.22
CA SER A 118 16.00 -21.35 5.20
C SER A 118 15.99 -19.86 5.53
N PRO A 119 15.58 -19.47 6.75
CA PRO A 119 15.62 -18.09 7.21
C PRO A 119 17.09 -17.74 7.50
N ASN A 120 17.78 -17.10 6.57
CA ASN A 120 19.01 -16.40 6.93
C ASN A 120 18.64 -14.97 7.34
N PRO A 121 18.64 -14.63 8.65
CA PRO A 121 18.32 -13.28 9.11
C PRO A 121 19.34 -12.22 8.67
N ARG A 122 20.44 -12.64 8.02
CA ARG A 122 21.50 -11.76 7.51
C ARG A 122 21.36 -11.42 6.02
N TYR A 123 20.25 -11.76 5.36
CA TYR A 123 20.05 -11.23 4.02
C TYR A 123 19.98 -9.71 4.11
N SER A 124 21.01 -9.06 3.55
CA SER A 124 21.07 -7.62 3.38
C SER A 124 19.92 -7.13 2.51
N GLU A 125 19.38 -8.01 1.66
CA GLU A 125 18.34 -7.75 0.67
C GLU A 125 17.08 -8.59 0.91
N LEU A 126 15.92 -8.01 0.60
CA LEU A 126 14.63 -8.68 0.53
C LEU A 126 14.43 -9.18 -0.90
N SER A 127 14.31 -10.50 -1.09
CA SER A 127 14.07 -11.10 -2.41
C SER A 127 12.69 -11.74 -2.44
N PHE A 128 11.87 -11.32 -3.39
CA PHE A 128 10.52 -11.83 -3.61
C PHE A 128 10.55 -12.90 -4.69
N LYS A 129 10.21 -14.14 -4.34
CA LYS A 129 10.23 -15.29 -5.26
C LYS A 129 8.93 -15.50 -6.03
N VAL A 130 7.93 -14.65 -5.81
CA VAL A 130 6.68 -14.68 -6.57
C VAL A 130 6.97 -14.28 -8.02
N SER A 131 6.43 -15.05 -8.96
CA SER A 131 6.56 -14.72 -10.39
C SER A 131 5.60 -13.60 -10.77
N LYS A 132 5.92 -12.84 -11.83
CA LYS A 132 5.04 -11.78 -12.33
C LYS A 132 3.60 -12.26 -12.62
N PRO A 133 3.36 -13.40 -13.31
CA PRO A 133 1.99 -13.89 -13.53
C PRO A 133 1.24 -14.24 -12.23
N GLN A 134 1.94 -14.75 -11.21
CA GLN A 134 1.34 -15.02 -9.91
C GLN A 134 0.97 -13.73 -9.16
N ALA A 135 1.80 -12.69 -9.28
CA ALA A 135 1.52 -11.38 -8.71
C ALA A 135 0.30 -10.72 -9.38
N GLU A 136 0.23 -10.76 -10.72
CA GLU A 136 -0.92 -10.28 -11.50
C GLU A 136 -2.21 -11.03 -11.13
N ASP A 137 -2.13 -12.37 -11.05
CA ASP A 137 -3.25 -13.21 -10.64
C ASP A 137 -3.73 -12.87 -9.23
N PHE A 138 -2.81 -12.72 -8.26
CA PHE A 138 -3.13 -12.31 -6.90
C PHE A 138 -3.85 -10.95 -6.87
N LEU A 139 -3.29 -9.93 -7.54
CA LEU A 139 -3.88 -8.58 -7.60
C LEU A 139 -5.27 -8.58 -8.23
N SER A 140 -5.54 -9.48 -9.18
CA SER A 140 -6.86 -9.58 -9.82
C SER A 140 -7.96 -10.14 -8.91
N HIS A 141 -7.60 -10.82 -7.81
CA HIS A 141 -8.53 -11.51 -6.91
C HIS A 141 -8.74 -10.82 -5.56
N ILE A 142 -7.96 -9.78 -5.23
CA ILE A 142 -8.14 -9.00 -4.00
C ILE A 142 -9.16 -7.87 -4.17
N ASP A 143 -9.58 -7.28 -3.05
CA ASP A 143 -10.49 -6.12 -3.04
C ASP A 143 -9.91 -4.95 -3.85
N GLU A 144 -10.78 -4.30 -4.64
CA GLU A 144 -10.38 -3.19 -5.52
C GLU A 144 -9.70 -2.05 -4.75
N SER A 145 -10.16 -1.76 -3.55
CA SER A 145 -9.60 -0.68 -2.74
C SER A 145 -8.25 -1.05 -2.15
N LEU A 146 -8.06 -2.31 -1.76
CA LEU A 146 -6.76 -2.83 -1.34
C LEU A 146 -5.77 -2.81 -2.51
N ARG A 147 -6.21 -3.23 -3.69
CA ARG A 147 -5.42 -3.17 -4.92
C ARG A 147 -5.01 -1.73 -5.25
N ASP A 148 -5.94 -0.78 -5.28
CA ASP A 148 -5.64 0.64 -5.53
C ASP A 148 -4.62 1.20 -4.53
N ALA A 149 -4.80 0.91 -3.24
CA ALA A 149 -3.87 1.36 -2.21
C ALA A 149 -2.47 0.77 -2.40
N ALA A 150 -2.36 -0.52 -2.72
CA ALA A 150 -1.10 -1.21 -2.94
C ALA A 150 -0.39 -0.75 -4.21
N GLU A 151 -1.11 -0.63 -5.33
CA GLU A 151 -0.58 -0.16 -6.61
C GLU A 151 -0.11 1.30 -6.51
N THR A 152 -0.93 2.17 -5.92
CA THR A 152 -0.55 3.58 -5.70
C THR A 152 0.67 3.69 -4.78
N ALA A 153 0.76 2.86 -3.73
CA ALA A 153 1.92 2.81 -2.86
C ALA A 153 3.18 2.35 -3.61
N ALA A 154 3.08 1.32 -4.45
CA ALA A 154 4.19 0.85 -5.28
C ALA A 154 4.64 1.94 -6.27
N ASP A 155 3.72 2.63 -6.92
CA ASP A 155 4.06 3.74 -7.83
C ASP A 155 4.73 4.91 -7.10
N ALA A 156 4.22 5.29 -5.94
CA ALA A 156 4.80 6.34 -5.12
C ALA A 156 6.23 5.98 -4.64
N PHE A 157 6.44 4.71 -4.26
CA PHE A 157 7.74 4.18 -3.89
C PHE A 157 8.75 4.25 -5.04
N LEU A 158 8.37 3.73 -6.22
CA LEU A 158 9.24 3.70 -7.40
C LEU A 158 9.55 5.10 -7.93
N SER A 159 8.54 5.98 -7.98
CA SER A 159 8.73 7.38 -8.35
C SER A 159 9.78 8.05 -7.46
N LYS A 160 9.75 7.78 -6.15
CA LYS A 160 10.72 8.37 -5.23
C LYS A 160 12.13 7.81 -5.42
N GLN A 161 12.25 6.51 -5.69
CA GLN A 161 13.55 5.91 -6.04
C GLN A 161 14.13 6.51 -7.33
N GLU A 162 13.30 6.75 -8.34
CA GLU A 162 13.72 7.39 -9.57
C GLU A 162 14.20 8.82 -9.35
N GLU A 163 13.49 9.61 -8.54
CA GLU A 163 13.89 10.97 -8.15
C GLU A 163 15.28 10.95 -7.50
N PHE A 164 15.47 10.08 -6.51
CA PHE A 164 16.74 9.91 -5.82
C PHE A 164 17.88 9.58 -6.80
N ASN A 165 17.65 8.64 -7.72
CA ASN A 165 18.64 8.25 -8.73
C ASN A 165 18.96 9.42 -9.69
N LYS A 166 17.96 10.22 -10.07
CA LYS A 166 18.14 11.41 -10.92
C LYS A 166 18.93 12.50 -10.19
N GLU A 167 18.68 12.71 -8.91
CA GLU A 167 19.43 13.66 -8.07
C GLU A 167 20.89 13.24 -7.92
N PHE A 168 21.14 11.96 -7.64
CA PHE A 168 22.50 11.39 -7.60
C PHE A 168 23.24 11.53 -8.93
N ALA A 169 22.58 11.29 -10.06
CA ALA A 169 23.17 11.45 -11.38
C ALA A 169 23.51 12.91 -11.72
N LYS A 170 22.64 13.86 -11.32
CA LYS A 170 22.86 15.30 -11.54
C LYS A 170 23.89 15.90 -10.60
N GLY A 171 24.01 15.37 -9.38
CA GLY A 171 24.99 15.79 -8.39
C GLY A 171 26.44 15.45 -8.75
N GLY A 172 26.68 14.75 -9.87
CA GLY A 172 28.00 14.48 -10.39
C GLY A 172 28.85 13.64 -9.44
N GLY A 173 28.41 12.40 -9.16
CA GLY A 173 29.25 11.34 -8.57
C GLY A 173 30.27 11.84 -7.54
N VAL A 174 29.83 12.62 -6.56
CA VAL A 174 30.76 13.14 -5.56
C VAL A 174 31.13 11.96 -4.68
N ASP A 175 32.42 11.65 -4.70
CA ASP A 175 33.23 10.98 -3.70
C ASP A 175 32.75 11.27 -2.25
N HIS A 176 31.60 10.72 -1.85
CA HIS A 176 31.39 10.32 -0.48
C HIS A 176 32.13 9.00 -0.27
N VAL A 177 33.45 9.13 -0.38
CA VAL A 177 34.42 8.38 0.41
C VAL A 177 33.80 8.20 1.78
N TYR A 178 33.57 6.94 2.13
CA TYR A 178 33.51 6.46 3.49
C TYR A 178 34.66 7.11 4.28
N ARG A 179 34.41 8.27 4.89
CA ARG A 179 35.30 8.89 5.87
C ARG A 179 34.95 8.29 7.22
N GLY A 180 35.11 6.97 7.31
CA GLY A 180 34.99 6.19 8.54
C GLY A 180 36.17 5.24 8.59
N HIS A 181 37.03 5.43 9.60
CA HIS A 181 38.23 4.65 9.94
C HIS A 181 39.59 5.15 9.41
N GLN A 182 39.98 6.33 9.86
CA GLN A 182 41.30 6.56 10.49
C GLN A 182 40.93 7.28 11.80
N GLU A 183 41.26 6.85 13.00
CA GLU A 183 42.50 6.27 13.52
C GLU A 183 42.18 5.34 14.70
N LEU A 184 42.61 4.08 14.63
CA LEU A 184 42.98 3.32 15.82
C LEU A 184 44.18 2.46 15.43
N THR A 185 45.35 2.91 15.87
CA THR A 185 46.60 2.16 15.91
C THR A 185 47.42 2.71 17.06
N PRO A 186 48.27 1.89 17.68
CA PRO A 186 47.96 0.77 18.57
C PRO A 186 48.04 1.16 20.05
#